data_AF-A0AAW7WZI7-F1
#
_entry.id   AF-A0AAW7WZI7-F1
#
_cell.length_a   1.000
_cell.length_b   1.000
_cell.length_c   1.000
_cell.angle_alpha   90.00
_cell.angle_beta   90.00
_cell.angle_gamma   90.00
#
_symmetry.space_group_name_H-M   'P 1'
#
loop_
_entity.id
_entity.type
_entity.pdbx_description
1 polymer ?
#
loop_
_entity_poly.entity_id
_entity_poly.type
_entity_poly.pdbx_seq_one_letter_code
_entity_poly.pdbx_strand_id
1 'polypeptide(L)'
;MDVNILITLTEAYAGQATEIFNMFLTVLFASFGFAAAMPLRDIGKKRVWLGFQFSSASALMGLALLAFYLISFREFYFAMTKANGLLLEIGAVMQEAGYSQKVLNILKPSANGSGQTSWPAVGYGVGAFAGLIVFMWLTNVKRPAKT
;
A
#
# COMPACT_ATOMS: atom_id res chain seq x y z
N MET A 1 -20.67 23.62 9.05
CA MET A 1 -19.24 23.30 9.25
C MET A 1 -18.45 24.21 8.31
N ASP A 2 -17.38 24.84 8.77
CA ASP A 2 -16.60 25.78 7.94
C ASP A 2 -15.84 25.00 6.85
N VAL A 3 -15.90 25.47 5.60
CA VAL A 3 -15.20 24.89 4.45
C VAL A 3 -13.71 24.76 4.72
N ASN A 4 -13.12 25.70 5.47
CA ASN A 4 -11.71 25.66 5.86
C ASN A 4 -11.37 24.45 6.73
N ILE A 5 -12.28 24.03 7.62
CA ILE A 5 -12.10 22.84 8.46
C ILE A 5 -12.12 21.58 7.58
N LEU A 6 -13.06 21.51 6.63
CA LEU A 6 -13.15 20.37 5.71
C LEU A 6 -11.92 20.25 4.80
N ILE A 7 -11.39 21.38 4.29
CA ILE A 7 -10.15 21.41 3.52
C ILE A 7 -8.97 20.91 4.36
N THR A 8 -8.80 21.44 5.58
CA THR A 8 -7.70 21.05 6.48
C THR A 8 -7.74 19.55 6.79
N LEU A 9 -8.92 19.00 7.07
CA LEU A 9 -9.09 17.56 7.33
C LEU A 9 -8.81 16.72 6.08
N THR A 10 -9.21 17.20 4.91
CA THR A 10 -8.95 16.52 3.62
C THR A 10 -7.45 16.43 3.37
N GLU A 11 -6.72 17.53 3.54
CA GLU A 11 -5.26 17.58 3.39
C GLU A 11 -4.56 16.66 4.39
N ALA A 12 -5.02 16.63 5.64
CA ALA A 12 -4.47 15.74 6.66
C ALA A 12 -4.62 14.25 6.29
N TYR A 13 -5.81 13.82 5.85
CA TYR A 13 -6.02 12.44 5.41
C TYR A 13 -5.27 12.09 4.13
N ALA A 14 -5.13 13.02 3.19
CA ALA A 14 -4.32 12.84 1.99
C ALA A 14 -2.82 12.72 2.32
N GLY A 15 -2.33 13.53 3.27
CA GLY A 15 -0.98 13.44 3.81
C GLY A 15 -0.72 12.09 4.47
N GLN A 16 -1.63 11.64 5.34
CA GLN A 16 -1.55 10.34 5.99
C GLN A 16 -1.51 9.18 4.97
N ALA A 17 -2.37 9.21 3.94
CA ALA A 17 -2.36 8.21 2.88
C ALA A 17 -1.00 8.16 2.16
N THR A 18 -0.41 9.32 1.87
CA THR A 18 0.90 9.45 1.21
C THR A 18 2.02 8.89 2.09
N GLU A 19 2.02 9.20 3.38
CA GLU A 19 3.00 8.68 4.35
C GLU A 19 2.95 7.15 4.45
N ILE A 20 1.76 6.57 4.56
CA ILE A 20 1.57 5.11 4.62
C ILE A 20 2.06 4.46 3.33
N PHE A 21 1.76 5.05 2.17
CA PHE A 21 2.23 4.53 0.89
C PHE A 21 3.76 4.56 0.78
N ASN A 22 4.40 5.65 1.23
CA ASN A 22 5.86 5.76 1.26
C ASN A 22 6.50 4.77 2.23
N MET A 23 5.86 4.52 3.38
CA MET A 23 6.31 3.49 4.32
C MET A 23 6.24 2.10 3.69
N PHE A 24 5.16 1.79 2.96
CA PHE A 24 5.02 0.56 2.19
C PHE A 24 6.17 0.39 1.18
N LEU A 25 6.42 1.40 0.34
CA LEU A 25 7.50 1.34 -0.65
C LEU A 25 8.87 1.14 0.02
N THR A 26 9.12 1.84 1.12
CA THR A 26 10.37 1.74 1.87
C THR A 26 10.60 0.33 2.37
N VAL A 27 9.60 -0.27 3.03
CA VAL A 27 9.68 -1.64 3.54
C VAL A 27 9.77 -2.66 2.40
N LEU A 28 9.03 -2.46 1.31
CA LEU A 28 9.08 -3.30 0.12
C LEU A 28 10.50 -3.39 -0.44
N PHE A 29 11.12 -2.25 -0.75
CA PHE A 29 12.47 -2.22 -1.32
C PHE A 29 13.54 -2.65 -0.30
N ALA A 30 13.39 -2.28 0.97
CA ALA A 30 14.29 -2.74 2.03
C ALA A 30 14.25 -4.27 2.19
N SER A 31 13.05 -4.87 2.06
CA SER A 31 12.89 -6.33 2.10
C SER A 31 13.63 -7.02 0.95
N PHE A 32 13.68 -6.41 -0.23
CA PHE A 32 14.45 -6.93 -1.36
C PHE A 32 15.95 -6.82 -1.13
N GLY A 33 16.42 -5.68 -0.59
CA GLY A 33 17.82 -5.51 -0.19
C GLY A 33 18.24 -6.56 0.84
N PHE A 34 17.40 -6.78 1.86
CA PHE A 34 17.61 -7.82 2.86
C PHE A 34 17.62 -9.23 2.22
N ALA A 35 16.64 -9.57 1.38
CA ALA A 35 16.57 -10.86 0.70
C ALA A 35 17.77 -11.09 -0.24
N ALA A 36 18.26 -10.03 -0.89
CA ALA A 36 19.45 -10.04 -1.72
C ALA A 36 20.74 -10.17 -0.91
N ALA A 37 20.78 -9.77 0.36
CA ALA A 37 21.96 -9.93 1.22
C ALA A 37 21.97 -11.26 1.98
N MET A 38 20.82 -11.69 2.49
CA MET A 38 20.69 -12.85 3.38
C MET A 38 19.82 -13.95 2.74
N PRO A 39 20.43 -14.96 2.10
CA PRO A 39 19.69 -16.13 1.64
C PRO A 39 19.21 -16.95 2.85
N LEU A 40 17.90 -16.96 3.09
CA LEU A 40 17.29 -17.66 4.21
C LEU A 40 17.02 -19.14 3.93
N ARG A 41 17.18 -19.59 2.69
CA ARG A 41 16.91 -20.96 2.21
C ARG A 41 17.42 -22.08 3.11
N ASP A 42 18.59 -21.86 3.70
CA ASP A 42 19.32 -22.85 4.49
C ASP A 42 19.24 -22.59 6.01
N ILE A 43 18.50 -21.55 6.43
CA ILE A 43 18.29 -21.18 7.84
C ILE A 43 16.99 -21.80 8.36
N GLY A 44 17.12 -22.82 9.21
CA GLY A 44 15.99 -23.51 9.86
C GLY A 44 15.48 -24.73 9.10
N LYS A 45 14.25 -25.17 9.40
CA LYS A 45 13.66 -26.38 8.80
C LYS A 45 13.27 -26.12 7.35
N LYS A 46 13.78 -26.96 6.44
CA LYS A 46 13.49 -26.90 5.01
C LYS A 46 12.15 -27.57 4.71
N ARG A 47 11.34 -26.96 3.86
CA ARG A 47 10.13 -27.52 3.28
C ARG A 47 10.17 -27.34 1.77
N VAL A 48 9.64 -28.31 1.04
CA VAL A 48 9.51 -28.24 -0.41
C VAL A 48 8.02 -28.22 -0.72
N TRP A 49 7.58 -27.22 -1.47
CA TRP A 49 6.21 -27.14 -1.96
C TRP A 49 6.24 -26.79 -3.44
N LEU A 50 5.60 -27.63 -4.28
CA LEU A 50 5.57 -27.47 -5.74
C LEU A 50 6.97 -27.30 -6.38
N GLY A 51 7.98 -28.01 -5.86
CA GLY A 51 9.37 -27.92 -6.33
C GLY A 51 10.14 -26.69 -5.82
N PHE A 52 9.49 -25.76 -5.11
CA PHE A 52 10.13 -24.62 -4.47
C PHE A 52 10.55 -24.97 -3.04
N GLN A 53 11.85 -24.93 -2.77
CA GLN A 53 12.40 -25.16 -1.45
C GLN A 53 12.44 -23.85 -0.67
N PHE A 54 11.71 -23.79 0.45
CA PHE A 54 11.75 -22.66 1.38
C PHE A 54 12.08 -23.11 2.80
N SER A 55 12.61 -22.20 3.61
CA SER A 55 12.91 -22.45 5.02
C SER A 55 11.83 -21.88 5.94
N SER A 56 11.73 -22.40 7.17
CA SER A 56 10.89 -21.83 8.21
C SER A 56 11.21 -20.36 8.50
N ALA A 57 12.49 -19.95 8.39
CA ALA A 57 12.89 -18.56 8.56
C ALA A 57 12.34 -17.67 7.43
N SER A 58 12.48 -18.11 6.17
CA SER A 58 11.94 -17.37 5.02
C SER A 58 10.41 -17.25 5.08
N ALA A 59 9.71 -18.31 5.49
CA ALA A 59 8.26 -18.30 5.66
C ALA A 59 7.82 -17.33 6.76
N LEU A 60 8.50 -17.33 7.91
CA LEU A 60 8.19 -16.42 9.01
C LEU A 60 8.39 -14.94 8.60
N MET A 61 9.49 -14.64 7.91
CA MET A 61 9.75 -13.30 7.39
C MET A 61 8.74 -12.89 6.32
N GLY A 62 8.38 -13.80 5.41
CA GLY A 62 7.34 -13.57 4.40
C GLY A 62 5.97 -13.32 5.02
N LEU A 63 5.59 -14.06 6.06
CA LEU A 63 4.35 -13.81 6.81
C LEU A 63 4.36 -12.47 7.53
N ALA A 64 5.49 -12.07 8.12
CA ALA A 64 5.64 -10.76 8.75
C ALA A 64 5.48 -9.62 7.72
N LEU A 65 6.08 -9.77 6.53
CA LEU A 65 5.90 -8.82 5.42
C LEU A 65 4.46 -8.78 4.93
N LEU A 66 3.81 -9.93 4.77
CA LEU A 66 2.40 -9.99 4.39
C LEU A 66 1.51 -9.28 5.41
N ALA A 67 1.72 -9.51 6.70
CA ALA A 67 0.97 -8.84 7.77
C ALA A 67 1.18 -7.32 7.71
N PHE A 68 2.43 -6.87 7.55
CA PHE A 68 2.75 -5.45 7.37
C PHE A 68 2.05 -4.85 6.14
N TYR A 69 2.08 -5.54 4.99
CA TYR A 69 1.41 -5.07 3.78
C TYR A 69 -0.11 -4.97 3.94
N LEU A 70 -0.74 -5.92 4.63
CA LEU A 70 -2.18 -5.91 4.89
C LEU A 70 -2.59 -4.76 5.82
N ILE A 71 -1.84 -4.54 6.90
CA ILE A 71 -2.10 -3.43 7.83
C ILE A 71 -1.93 -2.09 7.10
N SER A 72 -0.81 -1.92 6.40
CA SER A 72 -0.52 -0.69 5.65
C SER A 72 -1.54 -0.44 4.54
N PHE A 73 -2.02 -1.49 3.85
CA PHE A 73 -3.10 -1.37 2.87
C PHE A 73 -4.40 -0.88 3.49
N ARG A 74 -4.79 -1.45 4.64
CA ARG A 74 -6.02 -1.07 5.34
C ARG A 74 -5.99 0.39 5.76
N GLU A 75 -4.89 0.84 6.37
CA GLU A 75 -4.74 2.23 6.82
C GLU A 75 -4.70 3.20 5.63
N PHE A 76 -3.98 2.84 4.56
CA PHE A 76 -3.97 3.61 3.32
C PHE A 76 -5.38 3.75 2.72
N TYR A 77 -6.11 2.64 2.61
CA TYR A 77 -7.46 2.62 2.06
C TYR A 77 -8.44 3.44 2.91
N PHE A 78 -8.31 3.36 4.24
CA PHE A 78 -9.12 4.15 5.16
C PHE A 78 -8.88 5.66 4.98
N ALA A 79 -7.61 6.09 5.00
CA ALA A 79 -7.25 7.50 4.84
C ALA A 79 -7.72 8.05 3.47
N MET A 80 -7.52 7.29 2.39
CA MET A 80 -8.02 7.65 1.05
C MET A 80 -9.54 7.78 1.00
N THR A 81 -10.27 6.84 1.62
CA THR A 81 -11.73 6.88 1.65
C THR A 81 -12.25 8.08 2.44
N LYS A 82 -11.59 8.43 3.55
CA LYS A 82 -11.92 9.62 4.35
C LYS A 82 -11.64 10.92 3.59
N ALA A 83 -10.48 11.04 2.95
CA ALA A 83 -10.16 12.21 2.13
C ALA A 83 -11.17 12.39 0.99
N ASN A 84 -11.51 11.33 0.27
CA ASN A 84 -12.51 11.38 -0.80
C ASN A 84 -13.91 11.73 -0.29
N GLY A 85 -14.30 11.21 0.88
CA GLY A 85 -15.57 11.56 1.52
C GLY A 85 -15.66 13.06 1.83
N LEU A 86 -14.60 13.62 2.41
CA LEU A 86 -14.54 15.05 2.71
C LEU A 86 -14.50 15.93 1.45
N LEU A 87 -13.83 15.49 0.37
CA LEU A 87 -13.88 16.20 -0.91
C LEU A 87 -15.30 16.29 -1.48
N LEU A 88 -16.10 15.24 -1.34
CA LEU A 88 -17.50 15.25 -1.74
C LEU A 88 -18.33 16.21 -0.87
N GLU A 89 -18.07 16.25 0.44
CA GLU A 89 -18.70 17.20 1.36
C GLU A 89 -18.33 18.65 1.04
N ILE A 90 -17.05 18.94 0.75
CA ILE A 90 -16.60 20.27 0.29
C ILE A 90 -17.32 20.65 -1.00
N GLY A 91 -17.39 19.73 -1.97
CA GLY A 91 -18.10 19.94 -3.23
C GLY A 91 -19.57 20.30 -3.01
N ALA A 92 -20.26 19.62 -2.09
CA ALA A 92 -21.65 19.92 -1.75
C ALA A 92 -21.81 21.32 -1.13
N VAL A 93 -20.98 21.68 -0.15
CA VAL A 93 -21.04 23.00 0.49
C VAL A 93 -20.71 24.13 -0.50
N MET A 94 -19.74 23.93 -1.38
CA MET A 94 -19.40 24.93 -2.41
C MET A 94 -20.49 25.04 -3.49
N GLN A 95 -21.22 23.96 -3.78
CA GLN A 95 -22.37 24.01 -4.67
C GLN A 95 -23.52 24.82 -4.05
N GLU A 96 -23.81 24.61 -2.76
CA GLU A 96 -24.80 25.40 -2.02
C GLU A 96 -24.44 26.89 -1.96
N ALA A 97 -23.15 27.22 -1.91
CA ALA A 97 -22.64 28.59 -1.92
C ALA A 97 -22.60 29.24 -3.33
N GLY A 98 -23.05 28.56 -4.39
CA GLY A 98 -23.16 29.12 -5.73
C GLY A 98 -21.86 29.18 -6.53
N TYR A 99 -20.83 28.40 -6.16
CA TYR A 99 -19.57 28.35 -6.92
C TYR A 99 -19.77 27.73 -8.32
N SER A 100 -18.98 28.20 -9.29
CA SER A 100 -19.08 27.75 -10.68
C SER A 100 -18.83 26.24 -10.84
N GLN A 101 -19.50 25.62 -11.82
CA GLN A 101 -19.32 24.20 -12.14
C GLN A 101 -17.86 23.82 -12.44
N LYS A 102 -17.05 24.77 -12.92
CA LYS A 102 -15.61 24.58 -13.17
C LYS A 102 -14.85 24.29 -11.88
N VAL A 103 -15.18 24.99 -10.79
CA VAL A 103 -14.58 24.78 -9.45
C VAL A 103 -15.05 23.45 -8.87
N LEU A 104 -16.35 23.16 -8.98
CA LEU A 104 -16.94 21.90 -8.50
C LEU A 104 -16.36 20.68 -9.23
N ASN A 105 -16.02 20.81 -10.51
CA ASN A 105 -15.41 19.72 -11.27
C ASN A 105 -13.95 19.44 -10.88
N ILE A 106 -13.22 20.40 -10.28
CA ILE A 106 -11.86 20.18 -9.74
C ILE A 106 -11.93 19.36 -8.45
N LEU A 107 -12.99 19.54 -7.67
CA LEU A 107 -13.20 18.88 -6.38
C LEU A 107 -13.79 17.48 -6.50
N LYS A 108 -14.32 17.13 -7.67
CA LYS A 108 -14.81 15.77 -7.91
C LYS A 108 -13.62 14.81 -7.81
N PRO A 109 -13.68 13.81 -6.90
CA PRO A 109 -12.72 12.73 -6.91
C PRO A 109 -12.65 12.15 -8.33
N SER A 110 -11.43 11.89 -8.82
CA SER A 110 -11.20 11.21 -10.11
C SER A 110 -12.21 10.07 -10.24
N ALA A 111 -13.10 10.17 -11.23
CA ALA A 111 -14.35 9.43 -11.34
C ALA A 111 -14.19 7.91 -11.23
N ASN A 112 -14.13 7.40 -10.01
CA ASN A 112 -14.36 6.02 -9.63
C ASN A 112 -15.28 6.13 -8.42
N GLY A 113 -16.57 5.82 -8.63
CA GLY A 113 -17.62 5.99 -7.63
C GLY A 113 -17.31 5.30 -6.30
N SER A 114 -18.10 5.67 -5.28
CA SER A 114 -18.04 5.27 -3.86
C SER A 114 -18.13 3.77 -3.53
N GLY A 115 -17.75 2.89 -4.47
CA GLY A 115 -17.65 1.44 -4.30
C GLY A 115 -16.69 0.75 -5.27
N GLN A 116 -15.97 1.48 -6.14
CA GLN A 116 -14.92 0.89 -6.98
C GLN A 116 -13.55 1.12 -6.34
N THR A 117 -12.79 0.04 -6.18
CA THR A 117 -11.42 0.08 -5.68
C THR A 117 -10.64 1.16 -6.43
N SER A 118 -10.15 2.18 -5.71
CA SER A 118 -9.39 3.26 -6.32
C SER A 118 -8.15 2.67 -7.03
N TRP A 119 -7.78 3.19 -8.19
CA TRP A 119 -6.57 2.75 -8.91
C TRP A 119 -5.32 2.66 -8.01
N PRO A 120 -5.09 3.60 -7.06
CA PRO A 120 -4.02 3.48 -6.07
C PRO A 120 -4.13 2.24 -5.18
N ALA A 121 -5.34 1.87 -4.72
CA ALA A 121 -5.54 0.68 -3.92
C ALA A 121 -5.29 -0.61 -4.72
N VAL A 122 -5.68 -0.64 -6.00
CA VAL A 122 -5.33 -1.74 -6.91
C VAL A 122 -3.82 -1.85 -7.09
N GLY A 123 -3.14 -0.73 -7.38
CA GLY A 123 -1.69 -0.68 -7.53
C GLY A 123 -0.95 -1.14 -6.29
N TYR A 124 -1.42 -0.74 -5.10
CA TYR A 124 -0.90 -1.23 -3.82
C TYR A 124 -1.02 -2.75 -3.72
N GLY A 125 -2.22 -3.30 -3.98
CA GLY A 125 -2.47 -4.75 -3.88
C GLY A 125 -1.58 -5.57 -4.80
N VAL A 126 -1.44 -5.14 -6.07
CA VAL A 126 -0.55 -5.78 -7.04
C VAL A 126 0.92 -5.68 -6.59
N GLY A 127 1.35 -4.51 -6.13
CA GLY A 127 2.71 -4.29 -5.64
C GLY A 127 3.05 -5.15 -4.42
N ALA A 128 2.15 -5.26 -3.45
CA ALA A 128 2.32 -6.08 -2.26
C ALA A 128 2.43 -7.58 -2.60
N PHE A 129 1.57 -8.07 -3.51
CA PHE A 129 1.59 -9.46 -3.95
C PHE A 129 2.85 -9.80 -4.74
N ALA A 130 3.19 -8.99 -5.75
CA ALA A 130 4.40 -9.16 -6.54
C ALA A 130 5.65 -9.06 -5.64
N GLY A 131 5.63 -8.13 -4.68
CA GLY A 131 6.70 -7.95 -3.71
C GLY A 131 6.93 -9.16 -2.83
N LEU A 132 5.86 -9.76 -2.31
CA LEU A 132 5.96 -10.96 -1.50
C LEU A 132 6.55 -12.14 -2.30
N ILE A 133 6.14 -12.31 -3.56
CA ILE A 133 6.68 -13.33 -4.45
C ILE A 133 8.18 -13.11 -4.68
N VAL A 134 8.57 -11.88 -5.02
CA VAL A 134 9.97 -11.53 -5.26
C VAL A 134 10.81 -11.75 -4.00
N PHE A 135 10.33 -11.34 -2.83
CA PHE A 135 11.00 -11.60 -1.56
C PHE A 135 11.20 -13.10 -1.30
N MET A 136 10.12 -13.89 -1.44
CA MET A 136 10.17 -15.34 -1.23
C MET A 136 11.12 -16.00 -2.21
N TRP A 137 11.15 -15.55 -3.46
CA TRP A 137 12.09 -16.01 -4.47
C TRP A 137 13.53 -15.67 -4.09
N LEU A 138 13.85 -14.39 -3.87
CA LEU A 138 15.20 -13.92 -3.57
C LEU A 138 15.83 -14.57 -2.33
N THR A 139 15.04 -14.77 -1.28
CA THR A 139 15.49 -15.41 -0.04
C THR A 139 15.75 -16.92 -0.19
N ASN A 140 15.20 -17.56 -1.23
CA ASN A 140 15.26 -19.01 -1.42
C ASN A 140 15.97 -19.44 -2.72
N VAL A 141 16.50 -18.50 -3.51
CA VAL A 141 17.37 -18.81 -4.65
C VAL A 141 18.66 -19.49 -4.18
N LYS A 142 19.06 -20.57 -4.88
CA LYS A 142 20.37 -21.21 -4.72
C LYS A 142 21.46 -20.24 -5.14
N ARG A 143 22.41 -19.96 -4.24
CA ARG A 143 23.59 -19.15 -4.56
C ARG A 143 24.84 -20.01 -4.45
N PRO A 144 25.79 -19.89 -5.39
CA PRO A 144 27.09 -20.51 -5.22
C PRO A 144 27.75 -19.94 -3.96
N ALA A 145 28.41 -20.80 -3.18
CA ALA A 145 29.25 -20.31 -2.10
C ALA A 145 30.29 -19.36 -2.71
N LYS A 146 30.44 -18.16 -2.15
CA LYS A 146 31.59 -17.31 -2.50
C LYS A 146 32.83 -18.06 -2.02
N THR A 147 33.54 -18.67 -2.97
CA THR A 147 34.91 -19.19 -2.81
C THR A 147 35.85 -18.04 -2.48
#